data_AF-A0A852D2H0-F1
#
_entry.id   AF-A0A852D2H0-F1
#
_cell.length_a   1.000
_cell.length_b   1.000
_cell.length_c   1.000
_cell.angle_alpha   90.00
_cell.angle_beta   90.00
_cell.angle_gamma   90.00
#
_symmetry.space_group_name_H-M   'P 1'
#
loop_
_entity.id
_entity.type
_entity.pdbx_description
1 polymer ?
#
loop_
_entity_poly.entity_id
_entity_poly.type
_entity_poly.pdbx_seq_one_letter_code
_entity_poly.pdbx_strand_id
1 'polypeptide(L)'
;GPGQADMYAGLQELGVANGEDLKETLTNCTEPLKAIEQFQTENGVLLPSLQYALPFLDLHGTPRLEFHQSVFDELREKLLERVSAIALEGKVEERYKKLEDLLEKSFSLVKMPSIQPVVMCVMKHLPKVPEKKLKLVMADKDLYKACAVEVKRQIWQDNQALFGDEVSPLLKQYILEKENILFSNDISFLQNFFSPSPKTRRQGEVVQKLTQMIGKNVKLYDMVLQFLRTLFLRTRNVHYCTLRAELLMSLHDLEISEICTVDPCHKFTWCLDACIREKFVDNKRARELQGFLDGVKKGQEQVLGDLSMILCDPFAINTLALSTIRHLQDLVGQDTLPRESPDLLLLLRMLSLGQGAWDMIDSQVFKEPKMEAELITRFLPLLMSFVVDDHTFTVDQKLPSEEKGPIPYPSAIPEAFTKFLQENRIACEIGLYYILHITKQRNKNAFLRLLPALGKFLSHLLFA
;
A
#
# COMPACT_ATOMS: atom_id res chain seq x y z
N GLY A 1 5.69 -26.88 -25.95
CA GLY A 1 6.46 -27.30 -24.77
C GLY A 1 7.86 -26.71 -24.88
N PRO A 2 8.58 -26.47 -23.78
CA PRO A 2 9.97 -26.05 -23.85
C PRO A 2 10.74 -27.05 -24.73
N GLY A 3 11.59 -26.56 -25.63
CA GLY A 3 12.30 -27.41 -26.58
C GLY A 3 13.18 -28.41 -25.84
N GLN A 4 13.41 -29.60 -26.41
CA GLN A 4 14.34 -30.60 -25.85
C GLN A 4 15.73 -30.00 -25.51
N ALA A 5 16.13 -28.92 -26.18
CA ALA A 5 17.36 -28.18 -25.90
C ALA A 5 17.40 -27.51 -24.51
N ASP A 6 16.27 -27.04 -23.97
CA ASP A 6 16.24 -26.37 -22.66
C ASP A 6 16.26 -27.37 -21.50
N MET A 7 15.84 -28.61 -21.74
CA MET A 7 15.74 -29.65 -20.72
C MET A 7 17.10 -30.08 -20.15
N TYR A 8 18.19 -29.86 -20.90
CA TYR A 8 19.55 -30.28 -20.56
C TYR A 8 20.58 -29.14 -20.69
N ALA A 9 20.09 -27.90 -20.72
CA ALA A 9 20.94 -26.73 -20.91
C ALA A 9 21.98 -26.59 -19.77
N GLY A 10 23.24 -26.34 -20.15
CA GLY A 10 24.35 -26.09 -19.22
C GLY A 10 25.09 -27.32 -18.70
N LEU A 11 24.64 -28.55 -19.02
CA LEU A 11 25.33 -29.79 -18.60
C LEU A 11 26.73 -29.93 -19.21
N GLN A 12 26.90 -29.55 -20.47
CA GLN A 12 28.21 -29.57 -21.16
C GLN A 12 29.23 -28.62 -20.51
N GLU A 13 28.78 -27.47 -19.98
CA GLU A 13 29.65 -26.52 -19.26
C GLU A 13 30.18 -27.10 -17.94
N LEU A 14 29.49 -28.11 -17.40
CA LEU A 14 29.90 -28.85 -16.21
C LEU A 14 30.64 -30.16 -16.53
N GLY A 15 30.86 -30.44 -17.82
CA GLY A 15 31.48 -31.69 -18.28
C GLY A 15 30.60 -32.93 -18.07
N VAL A 16 29.28 -32.75 -17.96
CA VAL A 16 28.32 -33.86 -17.83
C VAL A 16 27.79 -34.22 -19.22
N ALA A 17 27.92 -35.49 -19.58
CA ALA A 17 27.46 -36.00 -20.87
C ALA A 17 25.93 -35.86 -21.01
N ASN A 18 25.48 -35.45 -22.18
CA ASN A 18 24.06 -35.26 -22.50
C ASN A 18 23.55 -36.28 -23.53
N GLY A 19 22.29 -36.14 -23.93
CA GLY A 19 21.66 -37.04 -24.90
C GLY A 19 22.29 -37.00 -26.30
N GLU A 20 22.95 -35.90 -26.69
CA GLU A 20 23.68 -35.82 -27.95
C GLU A 20 24.98 -36.61 -27.88
N ASP A 21 25.70 -36.56 -26.76
CA ASP A 21 26.92 -37.34 -26.54
C ASP A 21 26.61 -38.85 -26.58
N LEU A 22 25.48 -39.27 -26.00
CA LEU A 22 25.00 -40.65 -26.10
C LEU A 22 24.66 -41.01 -27.56
N LYS A 23 23.98 -40.12 -28.28
CA LYS A 23 23.62 -40.34 -29.69
C LYS A 23 24.86 -40.46 -30.58
N GLU A 24 25.87 -39.62 -30.37
CA GLU A 24 27.15 -39.69 -31.08
C GLU A 24 27.88 -41.00 -30.76
N THR A 25 27.94 -41.37 -29.49
CA THR A 25 28.54 -42.64 -29.03
C THR A 25 27.86 -43.84 -29.68
N LEU A 26 26.52 -43.84 -29.75
CA LEU A 26 25.74 -44.91 -30.38
C LEU A 26 25.89 -44.95 -31.91
N THR A 27 26.07 -43.80 -32.54
CA THR A 27 26.24 -43.71 -34.01
C THR A 27 27.61 -44.22 -34.45
N ASN A 28 28.64 -44.07 -33.60
CA ASN A 28 30.02 -44.40 -33.92
C ASN A 28 30.49 -45.75 -33.36
N CYS A 29 29.69 -46.45 -32.56
CA CYS A 29 30.10 -47.73 -31.95
C CYS A 29 29.77 -48.96 -32.81
N THR A 30 30.58 -50.01 -32.67
CA THR A 30 30.34 -51.33 -33.29
C THR A 30 29.47 -52.24 -32.42
N GLU A 31 29.39 -51.98 -31.10
CA GLU A 31 28.64 -52.79 -30.12
C GLU A 31 27.72 -51.89 -29.26
N PRO A 32 26.50 -51.55 -29.74
CA PRO A 32 25.63 -50.57 -29.08
C PRO A 32 25.17 -50.97 -27.68
N LEU A 33 24.96 -52.27 -27.41
CA LEU A 33 24.56 -52.73 -26.08
C LEU A 33 25.64 -52.49 -25.02
N LYS A 34 26.91 -52.77 -25.36
CA LYS A 34 28.04 -52.51 -24.44
C LYS A 34 28.27 -51.01 -24.26
N ALA A 35 28.11 -50.22 -25.32
CA ALA A 35 28.21 -48.76 -25.23
C ALA A 35 27.15 -48.16 -24.27
N ILE A 36 25.91 -48.68 -24.31
CA ILE A 36 24.84 -48.27 -23.38
C ILE A 36 25.19 -48.67 -21.94
N GLU A 37 25.65 -49.91 -21.72
CA GLU A 37 26.01 -50.39 -20.38
C GLU A 37 27.17 -49.60 -19.78
N GLN A 38 28.18 -49.28 -20.59
CA GLN A 38 29.29 -48.43 -20.19
C GLN A 38 28.83 -47.00 -19.88
N PHE A 39 28.01 -46.40 -20.74
CA PHE A 39 27.46 -45.06 -20.52
C PHE A 39 26.62 -44.98 -19.24
N GLN A 40 25.79 -46.00 -18.97
CA GLN A 40 25.00 -46.10 -17.75
C GLN A 40 25.86 -46.29 -16.50
N THR A 41 26.98 -47.03 -16.61
CA THR A 41 27.91 -47.24 -15.50
C THR A 41 28.68 -45.97 -15.17
N GLU A 42 29.09 -45.21 -16.19
CA GLU A 42 29.86 -43.97 -16.04
C GLU A 42 28.99 -42.80 -15.54
N ASN A 43 27.73 -42.70 -16.01
CA ASN A 43 26.83 -41.57 -15.72
C ASN A 43 25.71 -41.90 -14.71
N GLY A 44 25.70 -43.11 -14.16
CA GLY A 44 24.75 -43.56 -13.16
C GLY A 44 25.07 -43.08 -11.73
N VAL A 45 24.18 -43.39 -10.79
CA VAL A 45 24.43 -43.11 -9.36
C VAL A 45 25.50 -44.08 -8.84
N LEU A 46 26.71 -43.58 -8.60
CA LEU A 46 27.88 -44.35 -8.16
C LEU A 46 27.82 -44.71 -6.67
N LEU A 47 26.83 -45.49 -6.27
CA LEU A 47 26.70 -46.06 -4.92
C LEU A 47 26.91 -47.59 -4.97
N PRO A 48 27.97 -48.15 -4.35
CA PRO A 48 28.24 -49.58 -4.39
C PRO A 48 27.08 -50.46 -3.90
N SER A 49 26.32 -49.99 -2.91
CA SER A 49 25.13 -50.68 -2.40
C SER A 49 23.96 -50.68 -3.38
N LEU A 50 23.87 -49.67 -4.24
CA LEU A 50 22.79 -49.52 -5.21
C LEU A 50 22.96 -50.47 -6.40
N GLN A 51 24.20 -50.76 -6.78
CA GLN A 51 24.52 -51.65 -7.90
C GLN A 51 23.91 -53.06 -7.71
N TYR A 52 23.86 -53.54 -6.47
CA TYR A 52 23.22 -54.81 -6.11
C TYR A 52 21.69 -54.70 -5.94
N ALA A 53 21.17 -53.50 -5.68
CA ALA A 53 19.76 -53.24 -5.41
C ALA A 53 18.94 -53.00 -6.69
N LEU A 54 19.53 -52.41 -7.73
CA LEU A 54 18.87 -52.10 -9.01
C LEU A 54 18.22 -53.33 -9.68
N PRO A 55 18.87 -54.52 -9.74
CA PRO A 55 18.23 -55.71 -10.31
C PRO A 55 16.97 -56.15 -9.56
N PHE A 56 16.88 -55.88 -8.25
CA PHE A 56 15.64 -56.16 -7.51
C PHE A 56 14.52 -55.21 -7.94
N LEU A 57 14.80 -53.94 -8.22
CA LEU A 57 13.81 -53.01 -8.76
C LEU A 57 13.35 -53.43 -10.16
N ASP A 58 14.28 -53.91 -11.00
CA ASP A 58 13.96 -54.46 -12.31
C ASP A 58 13.01 -55.68 -12.20
N LEU A 59 13.24 -56.58 -11.23
CA LEU A 59 12.36 -57.73 -10.95
C LEU A 59 10.96 -57.34 -10.47
N HIS A 60 10.82 -56.19 -9.81
CA HIS A 60 9.52 -55.66 -9.38
C HIS A 60 8.84 -54.81 -10.47
N GLY A 61 9.43 -54.75 -11.68
CA GLY A 61 8.88 -54.04 -12.82
C GLY A 61 8.98 -52.52 -12.71
N THR A 62 9.81 -51.99 -11.80
CA THR A 62 10.04 -50.54 -11.70
C THR A 62 11.06 -50.10 -12.75
N PRO A 63 10.70 -49.22 -13.69
CA PRO A 63 11.65 -48.70 -14.67
C PRO A 63 12.78 -47.93 -13.98
N ARG A 64 14.04 -48.17 -14.41
CA ARG A 64 15.21 -47.44 -13.87
C ARG A 64 15.09 -45.92 -14.01
N LEU A 65 14.44 -45.44 -15.07
CA LEU A 65 14.15 -44.02 -15.27
C LEU A 65 13.33 -43.44 -14.11
N GLU A 66 12.25 -44.12 -13.70
CA GLU A 66 11.39 -43.67 -12.60
C GLU A 66 12.15 -43.63 -11.28
N PHE A 67 12.99 -44.64 -11.03
CA PHE A 67 13.87 -44.65 -9.87
C PHE A 67 14.83 -43.45 -9.86
N HIS A 68 15.56 -43.21 -10.96
CA HIS A 68 16.50 -42.09 -11.03
C HIS A 68 15.82 -40.72 -10.98
N GLN A 69 14.63 -40.58 -11.56
CA GLN A 69 13.81 -39.36 -11.43
C GLN A 69 13.41 -39.13 -9.97
N SER A 70 12.93 -40.16 -9.28
CA SER A 70 12.56 -40.09 -7.87
C SER A 70 13.74 -39.71 -6.97
N VAL A 71 14.91 -40.34 -7.18
CA VAL A 71 16.14 -39.97 -6.45
C VAL A 71 16.54 -38.53 -6.74
N PHE A 72 16.45 -38.09 -8.00
CA PHE A 72 16.79 -36.73 -8.39
C PHE A 72 15.87 -35.70 -7.73
N ASP A 73 14.54 -35.93 -7.74
CA ASP A 73 13.57 -35.07 -7.08
C ASP A 73 13.82 -35.00 -5.56
N GLU A 74 14.08 -36.13 -4.90
CA GLU A 74 14.42 -36.17 -3.48
C GLU A 74 15.72 -35.40 -3.17
N LEU A 75 16.75 -35.52 -4.02
CA LEU A 75 17.99 -34.76 -3.88
C LEU A 75 17.76 -33.27 -4.08
N ARG A 76 16.89 -32.87 -5.03
CA ARG A 76 16.51 -31.48 -5.24
C ARG A 76 15.84 -30.91 -3.99
N GLU A 77 14.85 -31.60 -3.43
CA GLU A 77 14.15 -31.15 -2.22
C GLU A 77 15.13 -31.03 -1.03
N LYS A 78 15.99 -32.03 -0.81
CA LYS A 78 17.04 -31.95 0.23
C LYS A 78 18.01 -30.80 0.02
N LEU A 79 18.34 -30.49 -1.23
CA LEU A 79 19.21 -29.36 -1.54
C LEU A 79 18.50 -28.02 -1.27
N LEU A 80 17.20 -27.91 -1.60
CA LEU A 80 16.39 -26.72 -1.27
C LEU A 80 16.28 -26.49 0.24
N GLU A 81 16.03 -27.56 1.01
CA GLU A 81 16.04 -27.52 2.47
C GLU A 81 17.41 -27.08 3.00
N ARG A 82 18.49 -27.63 2.44
CA ARG A 82 19.85 -27.29 2.87
C ARG A 82 20.22 -25.85 2.56
N VAL A 83 19.84 -25.33 1.38
CA VAL A 83 20.03 -23.91 1.02
C VAL A 83 19.30 -23.00 2.01
N SER A 84 18.05 -23.35 2.34
CA SER A 84 17.24 -22.61 3.30
C SER A 84 17.87 -22.64 4.71
N ALA A 85 18.39 -23.79 5.14
CA ALA A 85 19.10 -23.94 6.41
C ALA A 85 20.39 -23.09 6.44
N ILE A 86 21.20 -23.10 5.38
CA ILE A 86 22.42 -22.28 5.26
C ILE A 86 22.08 -20.79 5.34
N ALA A 87 20.94 -20.37 4.79
CA ALA A 87 20.52 -18.96 4.85
C ALA A 87 20.23 -18.50 6.30
N LEU A 88 19.80 -19.41 7.17
CA LEU A 88 19.42 -19.11 8.57
C LEU A 88 20.58 -19.34 9.55
N GLU A 89 21.42 -20.34 9.32
CA GLU A 89 22.45 -20.80 10.26
C GLU A 89 23.84 -20.19 10.02
N GLY A 90 24.58 -19.97 11.11
CA GLY A 90 26.00 -19.59 11.06
C GLY A 90 26.28 -18.09 10.98
N LYS A 91 27.56 -17.74 10.82
CA LYS A 91 28.01 -16.34 10.69
C LYS A 91 27.59 -15.77 9.34
N VAL A 92 27.15 -14.52 9.34
CA VAL A 92 26.59 -13.81 8.17
C VAL A 92 27.51 -13.86 6.95
N GLU A 93 28.82 -13.61 7.12
CA GLU A 93 29.78 -13.64 6.00
C GLU A 93 30.01 -15.05 5.45
N GLU A 94 30.13 -16.05 6.33
CA GLU A 94 30.38 -17.44 5.93
C GLU A 94 29.19 -18.03 5.15
N ARG A 95 27.96 -17.73 5.55
CA ARG A 95 26.77 -18.21 4.82
C ARG A 95 26.64 -17.56 3.44
N TYR A 96 26.90 -16.26 3.31
CA TYR A 96 26.80 -15.60 2.00
C TYR A 96 27.88 -16.07 1.05
N LYS A 97 29.11 -16.27 1.53
CA LYS A 97 30.17 -16.87 0.72
C LYS A 97 29.79 -18.27 0.21
N LYS A 98 29.23 -19.13 1.07
CA LYS A 98 28.75 -20.47 0.67
C LYS A 98 27.65 -20.40 -0.38
N LEU A 99 26.71 -19.47 -0.24
CA LEU A 99 25.62 -19.27 -1.21
C LEU A 99 26.13 -18.69 -2.54
N GLU A 100 27.11 -17.78 -2.51
CA GLU A 100 27.78 -17.26 -3.71
C GLU A 100 28.53 -18.35 -4.46
N ASP A 101 29.31 -19.17 -3.74
CA ASP A 101 30.04 -20.32 -4.32
C ASP A 101 29.07 -21.33 -4.95
N LEU A 102 27.93 -21.59 -4.29
CA LEU A 102 26.89 -22.48 -4.81
C LEU A 102 26.22 -21.88 -6.05
N LEU A 103 25.96 -20.56 -6.05
CA LEU A 103 25.40 -19.87 -7.20
C LEU A 103 26.37 -19.90 -8.39
N GLU A 104 27.68 -19.78 -8.17
CA GLU A 104 28.66 -19.84 -9.25
C GLU A 104 28.65 -21.21 -9.95
N LYS A 105 28.53 -22.29 -9.18
CA LYS A 105 28.49 -23.66 -9.71
C LYS A 105 27.17 -24.03 -10.38
N SER A 106 26.06 -23.48 -9.90
CA SER A 106 24.71 -23.90 -10.33
C SER A 106 24.09 -22.99 -11.38
N PHE A 107 24.57 -21.76 -11.57
CA PHE A 107 23.90 -20.79 -12.45
C PHE A 107 23.93 -21.18 -13.94
N SER A 108 24.93 -21.94 -14.41
CA SER A 108 24.93 -22.50 -15.77
C SER A 108 23.69 -23.36 -16.05
N LEU A 109 23.13 -23.98 -15.01
CA LEU A 109 21.93 -24.84 -15.07
C LEU A 109 20.62 -24.07 -14.84
N VAL A 110 20.62 -22.73 -14.80
CA VAL A 110 19.42 -21.93 -14.49
C VAL A 110 18.26 -22.14 -15.46
N LYS A 111 18.56 -22.53 -16.70
CA LYS A 111 17.55 -22.84 -17.74
C LYS A 111 17.00 -24.27 -17.61
N MET A 112 17.69 -25.14 -16.88
CA MET A 112 17.26 -26.53 -16.70
C MET A 112 16.11 -26.59 -15.68
N PRO A 113 14.89 -26.99 -16.07
CA PRO A 113 13.70 -26.91 -15.20
C PRO A 113 13.85 -27.67 -13.88
N SER A 114 14.59 -28.77 -13.88
CA SER A 114 14.84 -29.64 -12.74
C SER A 114 15.71 -29.00 -11.65
N ILE A 115 16.64 -28.11 -12.01
CA ILE A 115 17.58 -27.44 -11.06
C ILE A 115 17.26 -25.96 -10.87
N GLN A 116 16.53 -25.35 -11.81
CA GLN A 116 16.10 -23.96 -11.72
C GLN A 116 15.54 -23.57 -10.34
N PRO A 117 14.66 -24.35 -9.67
CA PRO A 117 14.16 -24.00 -8.34
C PRO A 117 15.28 -23.80 -7.30
N VAL A 118 16.36 -24.59 -7.37
CA VAL A 118 17.52 -24.47 -6.49
C VAL A 118 18.25 -23.17 -6.75
N VAL A 119 18.53 -22.85 -8.02
CA VAL A 119 19.23 -21.61 -8.40
C VAL A 119 18.41 -20.39 -7.94
N MET A 120 17.10 -20.41 -8.16
CA MET A 120 16.18 -19.35 -7.73
C MET A 120 16.15 -19.20 -6.20
N CYS A 121 16.16 -20.32 -5.47
CA CYS A 121 16.23 -20.33 -4.01
C CYS A 121 17.54 -19.72 -3.49
N VAL A 122 18.68 -20.08 -4.09
CA VAL A 122 19.98 -19.50 -3.73
C VAL A 122 19.98 -17.99 -3.97
N MET A 123 19.51 -17.54 -5.14
CA MET A 123 19.42 -16.10 -5.45
C MET A 123 18.51 -15.34 -4.48
N LYS A 124 17.39 -15.94 -4.05
CA LYS A 124 16.47 -15.34 -3.08
C LYS A 124 17.14 -15.01 -1.75
N HIS A 125 18.06 -15.85 -1.29
CA HIS A 125 18.73 -15.69 0.00
C HIS A 125 20.01 -14.85 -0.04
N LEU A 126 20.47 -14.47 -1.23
CA LEU A 126 21.64 -13.62 -1.39
C LEU A 126 21.29 -12.13 -1.22
N PRO A 127 22.01 -11.39 -0.37
CA PRO A 127 21.76 -9.97 -0.15
C PRO A 127 22.09 -9.14 -1.38
N LYS A 128 23.09 -9.56 -2.16
CA LYS A 128 23.47 -8.95 -3.43
C LYS A 128 23.85 -10.04 -4.42
N VAL A 129 23.00 -10.25 -5.43
CA VAL A 129 23.27 -11.15 -6.54
C VAL A 129 24.22 -10.44 -7.52
N PRO A 130 25.22 -11.15 -8.09
CA PRO A 130 26.12 -10.56 -9.09
C PRO A 130 25.37 -9.92 -10.26
N GLU A 131 25.72 -8.69 -10.61
CA GLU A 131 25.03 -7.91 -11.66
C GLU A 131 25.01 -8.61 -13.02
N LYS A 132 26.07 -9.34 -13.37
CA LYS A 132 26.14 -10.13 -14.61
C LYS A 132 25.01 -11.16 -14.67
N LYS A 133 24.71 -11.84 -13.56
CA LYS A 133 23.65 -12.85 -13.45
C LYS A 133 22.26 -12.20 -13.49
N LEU A 134 22.09 -11.05 -12.81
CA LEU A 134 20.83 -10.29 -12.86
C LEU A 134 20.50 -9.82 -14.28
N LYS A 135 21.49 -9.38 -15.07
CA LYS A 135 21.29 -9.00 -16.48
C LYS A 135 20.81 -10.17 -17.34
N LEU A 136 21.36 -11.36 -17.13
CA LEU A 136 20.92 -12.58 -17.83
C LEU A 136 19.48 -12.96 -17.47
N VAL A 137 19.13 -12.89 -16.17
CA VAL A 137 17.76 -13.13 -15.70
C VAL A 137 16.79 -12.10 -16.25
N MET A 138 17.16 -10.83 -16.31
CA MET A 138 16.32 -9.75 -16.83
C MET A 138 16.09 -9.86 -18.35
N ALA A 139 17.06 -10.40 -19.10
CA ALA A 139 16.93 -10.62 -20.53
C ALA A 139 15.98 -11.78 -20.90
N ASP A 140 15.75 -12.71 -19.97
CA ASP A 140 14.91 -13.88 -20.17
C ASP A 140 13.59 -13.76 -19.40
N LYS A 141 12.48 -13.68 -20.13
CA LYS A 141 11.15 -13.43 -19.55
C LYS A 141 10.68 -14.55 -18.62
N ASP A 142 11.05 -15.79 -18.89
CA ASP A 142 10.61 -16.94 -18.10
C ASP A 142 11.43 -17.05 -16.81
N LEU A 143 12.75 -16.80 -16.89
CA LEU A 143 13.60 -16.69 -15.70
C LEU A 143 13.16 -15.53 -14.81
N TYR A 144 12.89 -14.35 -15.39
CA TYR A 144 12.42 -13.20 -14.63
C TYR A 144 11.09 -13.49 -13.92
N LYS A 145 10.13 -14.14 -14.58
CA LYS A 145 8.84 -14.52 -13.96
C LYS A 145 9.03 -15.47 -12.78
N ALA A 146 9.90 -16.47 -12.93
CA ALA A 146 10.18 -17.49 -11.91
C ALA A 146 10.94 -16.94 -10.69
N CYS A 147 11.60 -15.79 -10.82
CA CYS A 147 12.33 -15.18 -9.71
C CYS A 147 11.42 -14.75 -8.56
N ALA A 148 11.90 -15.00 -7.35
CA ALA A 148 11.31 -14.48 -6.13
C ALA A 148 11.38 -12.94 -6.09
N VAL A 149 10.46 -12.31 -5.34
CA VAL A 149 10.35 -10.85 -5.24
C VAL A 149 11.64 -10.24 -4.71
N GLU A 150 12.35 -10.92 -3.80
CA GLU A 150 13.63 -10.49 -3.25
C GLU A 150 14.71 -10.28 -4.31
N VAL A 151 14.74 -11.13 -5.34
CA VAL A 151 15.65 -11.01 -6.48
C VAL A 151 15.17 -9.88 -7.39
N LYS A 152 13.87 -9.81 -7.67
CA LYS A 152 13.29 -8.75 -8.50
C LYS A 152 13.53 -7.36 -7.91
N ARG A 153 13.46 -7.20 -6.58
CA ARG A 153 13.83 -5.95 -5.88
C ARG A 153 15.23 -5.46 -6.21
N GLN A 154 16.20 -6.38 -6.33
CA GLN A 154 17.57 -6.03 -6.68
C GLN A 154 17.70 -5.58 -8.14
N ILE A 155 16.79 -6.00 -9.02
CA ILE A 155 16.71 -5.53 -10.41
C ILE A 155 16.00 -4.17 -10.46
N TRP A 156 14.87 -4.05 -9.76
CA TRP A 156 14.01 -2.86 -9.76
C TRP A 156 14.69 -1.61 -9.22
N GLN A 157 15.55 -1.75 -8.21
CA GLN A 157 16.23 -0.61 -7.58
C GLN A 157 17.11 0.19 -8.56
N ASP A 158 17.55 -0.44 -9.65
CA ASP A 158 18.39 0.17 -10.69
C ASP A 158 17.65 0.30 -12.03
N ASN A 159 16.39 -0.17 -12.14
CA ASN A 159 15.56 -0.10 -13.35
C ASN A 159 14.17 0.46 -13.05
N GLN A 160 14.06 1.80 -13.05
CA GLN A 160 12.79 2.48 -12.74
C GLN A 160 11.65 2.18 -13.71
N ALA A 161 11.93 2.05 -15.01
CA ALA A 161 10.91 1.75 -16.00
C ALA A 161 10.26 0.38 -15.73
N LEU A 162 11.10 -0.66 -15.53
CA LEU A 162 10.62 -2.02 -15.26
C LEU A 162 9.81 -2.08 -13.96
N PHE A 163 10.25 -1.40 -12.90
CA PHE A 163 9.47 -1.33 -11.66
C PHE A 163 8.15 -0.59 -11.85
N GLY A 164 8.16 0.50 -12.62
CA GLY A 164 6.95 1.24 -13.00
C GLY A 164 5.93 0.37 -13.74
N ASP A 165 6.39 -0.50 -14.64
CA ASP A 165 5.53 -1.42 -15.39
C ASP A 165 4.86 -2.48 -14.49
N GLU A 166 5.54 -2.92 -13.43
CA GLU A 166 4.98 -3.87 -12.44
C GLU A 166 4.02 -3.19 -11.46
N VAL A 167 4.32 -1.95 -11.04
CA VAL A 167 3.55 -1.20 -10.05
C VAL A 167 2.33 -0.51 -10.66
N SER A 168 2.42 0.01 -11.88
CA SER A 168 1.34 0.78 -12.52
C SER A 168 -0.01 0.05 -12.59
N PRO A 169 -0.07 -1.25 -12.94
CA PRO A 169 -1.32 -2.02 -12.92
C PRO A 169 -1.95 -2.08 -11.52
N LEU A 170 -1.14 -2.25 -10.48
CA LEU A 170 -1.60 -2.27 -9.09
C LEU A 170 -2.18 -0.92 -8.68
N LEU A 171 -1.51 0.19 -9.03
CA LEU A 171 -2.00 1.53 -8.73
C LEU A 171 -3.35 1.81 -9.42
N LYS A 172 -3.51 1.39 -10.68
CA LYS A 172 -4.80 1.50 -11.39
C LYS A 172 -5.88 0.63 -10.76
N GLN A 173 -5.53 -0.62 -10.41
CA GLN A 173 -6.44 -1.54 -9.72
C GLN A 173 -6.95 -0.93 -8.40
N TYR A 174 -6.06 -0.35 -7.59
CA TYR A 174 -6.44 0.26 -6.32
C TYR A 174 -7.49 1.37 -6.49
N ILE A 175 -7.30 2.25 -7.48
CA ILE A 175 -8.26 3.34 -7.75
C ILE A 175 -9.62 2.77 -8.17
N LEU A 176 -9.62 1.81 -9.10
CA LEU A 176 -10.86 1.15 -9.54
C LEU A 176 -11.59 0.47 -8.39
N GLU A 177 -10.87 -0.20 -7.48
CA GLU A 177 -11.46 -0.80 -6.28
C GLU A 177 -12.12 0.24 -5.37
N LYS A 178 -11.49 1.41 -5.16
CA LYS A 178 -12.08 2.49 -4.34
C LYS A 178 -13.31 3.12 -5.01
N GLU A 179 -13.24 3.38 -6.31
CA GLU A 179 -14.37 3.92 -7.08
C GLU A 179 -15.55 2.94 -7.08
N ASN A 180 -15.30 1.64 -7.24
CA ASN A 180 -16.34 0.62 -7.16
C ASN A 180 -17.02 0.61 -5.79
N ILE A 181 -16.28 0.78 -4.69
CA ILE A 181 -16.88 0.86 -3.34
C ILE A 181 -17.71 2.15 -3.20
N LEU A 182 -17.28 3.26 -3.77
CA LEU A 182 -18.00 4.55 -3.71
C LEU A 182 -19.30 4.55 -4.53
N PHE A 183 -19.28 3.91 -5.70
CA PHE A 183 -20.40 3.93 -6.65
C PHE A 183 -21.25 2.65 -6.65
N SER A 184 -20.90 1.64 -5.84
CA SER A 184 -21.71 0.44 -5.72
C SER A 184 -23.07 0.75 -5.10
N ASN A 185 -24.12 0.12 -5.63
CA ASN A 185 -25.48 0.22 -5.11
C ASN A 185 -25.69 -0.64 -3.83
N ASP A 186 -24.69 -1.44 -3.43
CA ASP A 186 -24.75 -2.33 -2.25
C ASP A 186 -24.44 -1.62 -0.93
N ILE A 187 -24.36 -0.28 -0.92
CA ILE A 187 -24.10 0.52 0.29
C ILE A 187 -25.30 0.40 1.24
N SER A 188 -25.24 -0.62 2.10
CA SER A 188 -26.08 -0.73 3.28
C SER A 188 -25.83 0.48 4.20
N PHE A 189 -26.88 1.00 4.84
CA PHE A 189 -26.79 2.07 5.86
C PHE A 189 -25.74 1.78 6.97
N LEU A 190 -25.38 0.51 7.15
CA LEU A 190 -24.41 0.05 8.16
C LEU A 190 -22.95 -0.02 7.64
N GLN A 191 -22.72 -0.07 6.32
CA GLN A 191 -21.38 -0.18 5.71
C GLN A 191 -21.13 0.93 4.68
N ASN A 192 -20.78 2.11 5.18
CA ASN A 192 -20.38 3.25 4.34
C ASN A 192 -18.88 3.16 3.96
N PHE A 193 -18.45 3.92 2.94
CA PHE A 193 -17.04 4.02 2.52
C PHE A 193 -16.07 4.30 3.69
N PHE A 194 -16.47 5.14 4.65
CA PHE A 194 -15.66 5.48 5.83
C PHE A 194 -15.76 4.48 7.01
N SER A 195 -16.49 3.38 6.84
CA SER A 195 -16.69 2.37 7.90
C SER A 195 -15.48 1.47 8.15
N PRO A 196 -14.67 1.05 7.15
CA PRO A 196 -13.57 0.13 7.38
C PRO A 196 -12.48 0.77 8.26
N SER A 197 -12.02 0.01 9.25
CA SER A 197 -10.93 0.43 10.11
C SER A 197 -9.62 0.55 9.32
N PRO A 198 -8.68 1.42 9.72
CA PRO A 198 -7.40 1.54 9.01
C PRO A 198 -6.66 0.20 8.85
N LYS A 199 -6.67 -0.65 9.89
CA LYS A 199 -6.09 -2.00 9.83
C LYS A 199 -6.73 -2.85 8.73
N THR A 200 -8.06 -2.84 8.62
CA THR A 200 -8.79 -3.59 7.60
C THR A 200 -8.44 -3.11 6.20
N ARG A 201 -8.34 -1.79 5.98
CA ARG A 201 -8.04 -1.25 4.66
C ARG A 201 -6.66 -1.68 4.14
N ARG A 202 -5.68 -1.76 5.04
CA ARG A 202 -4.31 -2.21 4.72
C ARG A 202 -4.21 -3.69 4.36
N GLN A 203 -5.22 -4.50 4.66
CA GLN A 203 -5.28 -5.91 4.23
C GLN A 203 -5.70 -6.07 2.76
N GLY A 204 -6.00 -4.98 2.05
CA GLY A 204 -6.30 -5.02 0.63
C GLY A 204 -5.14 -5.61 -0.19
N GLU A 205 -5.50 -6.39 -1.21
CA GLU A 205 -4.54 -7.14 -2.03
C GLU A 205 -3.45 -6.24 -2.63
N VAL A 206 -3.83 -5.07 -3.16
CA VAL A 206 -2.88 -4.13 -3.74
C VAL A 206 -1.88 -3.61 -2.70
N VAL A 207 -2.35 -3.22 -1.51
CA VAL A 207 -1.47 -2.68 -0.46
C VAL A 207 -0.48 -3.76 -0.03
N GLN A 208 -0.96 -4.98 0.24
CA GLN A 208 -0.10 -6.11 0.61
C GLN A 208 0.94 -6.44 -0.46
N LYS A 209 0.53 -6.47 -1.74
CA LYS A 209 1.46 -6.69 -2.86
C LYS A 209 2.52 -5.59 -2.97
N LEU A 210 2.14 -4.31 -2.87
CA LEU A 210 3.09 -3.19 -2.92
C LEU A 210 4.07 -3.23 -1.75
N THR A 211 3.57 -3.48 -0.54
CA THR A 211 4.40 -3.67 0.65
C THR A 211 5.39 -4.82 0.46
N GLN A 212 4.95 -5.95 -0.10
CA GLN A 212 5.82 -7.06 -0.45
C GLN A 212 6.80 -6.68 -1.56
N MET A 213 6.40 -5.94 -2.59
CA MET A 213 7.33 -5.52 -3.66
C MET A 213 8.43 -4.61 -3.12
N ILE A 214 8.13 -3.68 -2.22
CA ILE A 214 9.10 -2.75 -1.63
C ILE A 214 10.01 -3.46 -0.62
N GLY A 215 9.43 -4.25 0.29
CA GLY A 215 10.16 -4.86 1.39
C GLY A 215 10.90 -3.82 2.23
N LYS A 216 12.22 -4.01 2.41
CA LYS A 216 13.09 -3.11 3.18
C LYS A 216 13.83 -2.07 2.33
N ASN A 217 13.57 -2.01 1.03
CA ASN A 217 14.35 -1.18 0.11
C ASN A 217 13.81 0.25 0.05
N VAL A 218 14.55 1.20 0.64
CA VAL A 218 14.18 2.62 0.70
C VAL A 218 14.06 3.25 -0.69
N LYS A 219 14.92 2.89 -1.65
CA LYS A 219 14.84 3.43 -3.02
C LYS A 219 13.52 3.06 -3.70
N LEU A 220 13.10 1.80 -3.57
CA LEU A 220 11.82 1.35 -4.14
C LEU A 220 10.63 2.05 -3.48
N TYR A 221 10.70 2.27 -2.17
CA TYR A 221 9.69 3.04 -1.46
C TYR A 221 9.59 4.48 -2.00
N ASP A 222 10.72 5.17 -2.12
CA ASP A 222 10.79 6.53 -2.66
C ASP A 222 10.26 6.62 -4.10
N MET A 223 10.56 5.61 -4.93
CA MET A 223 10.03 5.51 -6.30
C MET A 223 8.50 5.39 -6.30
N VAL A 224 7.92 4.55 -5.43
CA VAL A 224 6.46 4.47 -5.29
C VAL A 224 5.89 5.81 -4.84
N LEU A 225 6.49 6.48 -3.85
CA LEU A 225 6.05 7.81 -3.43
C LEU A 225 6.10 8.83 -4.58
N GLN A 226 7.14 8.79 -5.42
CA GLN A 226 7.24 9.64 -6.61
C GLN A 226 6.13 9.33 -7.62
N PHE A 227 5.81 8.05 -7.85
CA PHE A 227 4.69 7.66 -8.70
C PHE A 227 3.35 8.17 -8.15
N LEU A 228 3.11 8.02 -6.84
CA LEU A 228 1.89 8.51 -6.18
C LEU A 228 1.75 10.03 -6.31
N ARG A 229 2.82 10.81 -6.08
CA ARG A 229 2.80 12.28 -6.29
C ARG A 229 2.49 12.63 -7.74
N THR A 230 3.16 11.96 -8.70
CA THR A 230 2.96 12.21 -10.13
C THR A 230 1.52 11.91 -10.56
N LEU A 231 0.97 10.79 -10.11
CA LEU A 231 -0.40 10.39 -10.43
C LEU A 231 -1.42 11.29 -9.74
N PHE A 232 -1.20 11.65 -8.48
CA PHE A 232 -2.04 12.63 -7.78
C PHE A 232 -2.12 13.96 -8.53
N LEU A 233 -0.99 14.49 -9.00
CA LEU A 233 -0.97 15.71 -9.79
C LEU A 233 -1.72 15.56 -11.13
N ARG A 234 -1.44 14.48 -11.87
CA ARG A 234 -1.99 14.27 -13.21
C ARG A 234 -3.48 13.96 -13.23
N THR A 235 -3.97 13.18 -12.27
CA THR A 235 -5.36 12.69 -12.29
C THR A 235 -6.26 13.40 -11.29
N ARG A 236 -5.70 14.18 -10.35
CA ARG A 236 -6.41 14.79 -9.22
C ARG A 236 -7.16 13.78 -8.34
N ASN A 237 -6.78 12.50 -8.38
CA ASN A 237 -7.45 11.47 -7.60
C ASN A 237 -6.83 11.38 -6.20
N VAL A 238 -7.60 11.77 -5.19
CA VAL A 238 -7.19 11.81 -3.78
C VAL A 238 -6.95 10.41 -3.18
N HIS A 239 -7.39 9.32 -3.81
CA HIS A 239 -7.11 7.98 -3.29
C HIS A 239 -5.64 7.58 -3.38
N TYR A 240 -4.82 8.25 -4.19
CA TYR A 240 -3.36 8.11 -4.11
C TYR A 240 -2.79 8.64 -2.78
N CYS A 241 -3.43 9.63 -2.18
CA CYS A 241 -3.12 10.12 -0.83
C CYS A 241 -3.45 9.06 0.22
N THR A 242 -4.62 8.41 0.10
CA THR A 242 -4.99 7.26 0.95
C THR A 242 -3.97 6.13 0.83
N LEU A 243 -3.58 5.77 -0.41
CA LEU A 243 -2.61 4.71 -0.65
C LEU A 243 -1.23 5.04 -0.04
N ARG A 244 -0.80 6.31 -0.10
CA ARG A 244 0.43 6.76 0.57
C ARG A 244 0.39 6.46 2.07
N ALA A 245 -0.68 6.86 2.74
CA ALA A 245 -0.84 6.65 4.18
C ALA A 245 -0.94 5.15 4.52
N GLU A 246 -1.74 4.40 3.77
CA GLU A 246 -1.92 2.96 3.96
C GLU A 246 -0.64 2.17 3.76
N LEU A 247 0.16 2.52 2.75
CA LEU A 247 1.44 1.87 2.47
C LEU A 247 2.45 2.10 3.60
N LEU A 248 2.61 3.35 4.06
CA LEU A 248 3.50 3.69 5.16
C LEU A 248 3.10 2.94 6.45
N MET A 249 1.80 2.92 6.74
CA MET A 249 1.30 2.20 7.90
C MET A 249 1.35 0.67 7.74
N SER A 250 1.28 0.14 6.52
CA SER A 250 1.48 -1.29 6.26
C SER A 250 2.93 -1.72 6.50
N LEU A 251 3.90 -0.88 6.15
CA LEU A 251 5.33 -1.12 6.45
C LEU A 251 5.61 -1.01 7.96
N HIS A 252 4.93 -0.09 8.64
CA HIS A 252 4.98 0.01 10.11
C HIS A 252 4.41 -1.24 10.80
N ASP A 253 3.27 -1.76 10.34
CA ASP A 253 2.66 -2.98 10.89
C ASP A 253 3.57 -4.22 10.72
N LEU A 254 4.47 -4.21 9.72
CA LEU A 254 5.51 -5.23 9.51
C LEU A 254 6.84 -4.92 10.21
N GLU A 255 6.91 -3.87 11.02
CA GLU A 255 8.10 -3.46 11.78
C GLU A 255 9.33 -3.14 10.90
N ILE A 256 9.12 -2.62 9.68
CA ILE A 256 10.20 -2.26 8.76
C ILE A 256 10.80 -0.90 9.15
N SER A 257 11.74 -0.95 10.09
CA SER A 257 12.42 0.23 10.64
C SER A 257 13.25 1.01 9.61
N GLU A 258 13.79 0.33 8.60
CA GLU A 258 14.65 0.89 7.57
C GLU A 258 13.94 1.99 6.76
N ILE A 259 12.62 1.88 6.62
CA ILE A 259 11.78 2.89 5.95
C ILE A 259 11.14 3.82 6.98
N CYS A 260 10.52 3.27 8.02
CA CYS A 260 9.73 4.06 8.97
C CYS A 260 10.56 5.12 9.73
N THR A 261 11.85 4.86 9.95
CA THR A 261 12.73 5.81 10.65
C THR A 261 13.19 6.97 9.77
N VAL A 262 13.17 6.77 8.44
CA VAL A 262 13.63 7.75 7.45
C VAL A 262 12.46 8.58 6.93
N ASP A 263 11.26 8.01 6.85
CA ASP A 263 10.07 8.75 6.41
C ASP A 263 9.67 9.84 7.43
N PRO A 264 9.71 11.12 7.06
CA PRO A 264 9.44 12.22 7.98
C PRO A 264 7.95 12.33 8.39
N CYS A 265 7.05 11.73 7.62
CA CYS A 265 5.61 11.70 7.88
C CYS A 265 5.18 10.51 8.75
N HIS A 266 6.07 9.56 9.09
CA HIS A 266 5.73 8.35 9.84
C HIS A 266 4.98 8.62 11.14
N LYS A 267 5.57 9.41 12.05
CA LYS A 267 4.96 9.68 13.36
C LYS A 267 3.64 10.45 13.25
N PHE A 268 3.57 11.40 12.33
CA PHE A 268 2.36 12.15 12.04
C PHE A 268 1.24 11.23 11.53
N THR A 269 1.55 10.41 10.53
CA THR A 269 0.60 9.47 9.92
C THR A 269 0.13 8.45 10.95
N TRP A 270 1.02 7.94 11.81
CA TRP A 270 0.65 7.02 12.88
C TRP A 270 -0.28 7.67 13.93
N CYS A 271 -0.03 8.93 14.28
CA CYS A 271 -0.91 9.67 15.18
C CYS A 271 -2.28 9.93 14.55
N LEU A 272 -2.30 10.33 13.28
CA LEU A 272 -3.53 10.55 12.52
C LEU A 272 -4.33 9.24 12.30
N ASP A 273 -3.66 8.11 12.04
CA ASP A 273 -4.28 6.78 11.89
C ASP A 273 -5.06 6.38 13.15
N ALA A 274 -4.53 6.74 14.33
CA ALA A 274 -5.24 6.56 15.59
C ALA A 274 -6.50 7.44 15.67
N CYS A 275 -6.41 8.72 15.28
CA CYS A 275 -7.58 9.59 15.21
C CYS A 275 -8.66 9.05 14.26
N ILE A 276 -8.25 8.54 13.08
CA ILE A 276 -9.17 7.96 12.09
C ILE A 276 -9.87 6.73 12.66
N ARG A 277 -9.14 5.88 13.39
CA ARG A 277 -9.72 4.70 14.05
C ARG A 277 -10.76 5.10 15.11
N GLU A 278 -10.45 6.08 15.95
CA GLU A 278 -11.37 6.59 16.99
C GLU A 278 -12.47 7.51 16.42
N LYS A 279 -12.36 7.91 15.14
CA LYS A 279 -13.24 8.86 14.45
C LYS A 279 -13.34 10.21 15.17
N PHE A 280 -12.27 10.59 15.86
CA PHE A 280 -12.16 11.81 16.64
C PHE A 280 -10.71 12.22 16.88
N VAL A 281 -10.45 13.52 16.95
CA VAL A 281 -9.18 14.08 17.39
C VAL A 281 -9.36 14.66 18.79
N ASP A 282 -8.82 13.99 19.81
CA ASP A 282 -8.82 14.50 21.18
C ASP A 282 -7.72 15.54 21.41
N ASN A 283 -7.79 16.28 22.52
CA ASN A 283 -6.85 17.36 22.86
C ASN A 283 -5.40 16.89 23.04
N LYS A 284 -5.16 15.60 23.32
CA LYS A 284 -3.79 15.06 23.43
C LYS A 284 -3.22 14.84 22.03
N ARG A 285 -3.97 14.16 21.17
CA ARG A 285 -3.64 13.91 19.77
C ARG A 285 -3.51 15.20 18.98
N ALA A 286 -4.39 16.17 19.22
CA ALA A 286 -4.31 17.52 18.63
C ALA A 286 -2.94 18.15 18.92
N ARG A 287 -2.50 18.17 20.18
CA ARG A 287 -1.18 18.71 20.55
C ARG A 287 -0.01 17.96 19.93
N GLU A 288 -0.09 16.63 19.82
CA GLU A 288 0.93 15.82 19.13
C GLU A 288 0.99 16.16 17.63
N LEU A 289 -0.16 16.19 16.94
CA LEU A 289 -0.27 16.55 15.53
C LEU A 289 0.23 17.97 15.26
N GLN A 290 -0.13 18.92 16.12
CA GLN A 290 0.39 20.28 16.08
C GLN A 290 1.92 20.31 16.22
N GLY A 291 2.47 19.58 17.19
CA GLY A 291 3.91 19.50 17.39
C GLY A 291 4.67 18.96 16.17
N PHE A 292 4.08 18.04 15.40
CA PHE A 292 4.67 17.56 14.15
C PHE A 292 4.64 18.62 13.04
N LEU A 293 3.54 19.35 12.89
CA LEU A 293 3.42 20.42 11.90
C LEU A 293 4.37 21.59 12.22
N ASP A 294 4.40 22.02 13.47
CA ASP A 294 5.28 23.11 13.94
C ASP A 294 6.76 22.68 13.95
N GLY A 295 7.03 21.38 13.98
CA GLY A 295 8.37 20.79 13.94
C GLY A 295 9.02 20.78 12.55
N VAL A 296 8.31 21.16 11.48
CA VAL A 296 8.87 21.23 10.12
C VAL A 296 9.92 22.34 10.05
N LYS A 297 11.18 21.95 9.86
CA LYS A 297 12.32 22.88 9.86
C LYS A 297 12.42 23.65 8.54
N LYS A 298 12.92 24.89 8.63
CA LYS A 298 13.35 25.66 7.45
C LYS A 298 14.36 24.85 6.64
N GLY A 299 14.13 24.72 5.33
CA GLY A 299 14.93 23.89 4.43
C GLY A 299 14.45 22.44 4.28
N GLN A 300 13.49 21.98 5.08
CA GLN A 300 12.79 20.70 4.93
C GLN A 300 11.31 20.90 4.57
N GLU A 301 11.01 22.02 3.92
CA GLU A 301 9.63 22.44 3.65
C GLU A 301 8.89 21.44 2.75
N GLN A 302 9.59 20.67 1.91
CA GLN A 302 9.02 19.56 1.12
C GLN A 302 8.22 18.56 1.96
N VAL A 303 8.60 18.36 3.23
CA VAL A 303 7.87 17.51 4.18
C VAL A 303 6.43 18.00 4.36
N LEU A 304 6.21 19.31 4.32
CA LEU A 304 4.87 19.90 4.41
C LEU A 304 3.97 19.42 3.27
N GLY A 305 4.51 19.31 2.04
CA GLY A 305 3.77 18.78 0.90
C GLY A 305 3.33 17.33 1.10
N ASP A 306 4.21 16.52 1.67
CA ASP A 306 3.90 15.12 2.00
C ASP A 306 2.88 15.00 3.15
N LEU A 307 3.00 15.82 4.20
CA LEU A 307 2.01 15.90 5.28
C LEU A 307 0.65 16.37 4.76
N SER A 308 0.64 17.37 3.89
CA SER A 308 -0.55 17.84 3.18
C SER A 308 -1.17 16.73 2.33
N MET A 309 -0.36 15.92 1.64
CA MET A 309 -0.87 14.76 0.90
C MET A 309 -1.54 13.77 1.86
N ILE A 310 -0.93 13.44 3.01
CA ILE A 310 -1.56 12.58 4.03
C ILE A 310 -2.87 13.19 4.56
N LEU A 311 -2.92 14.50 4.77
CA LEU A 311 -4.13 15.22 5.20
C LEU A 311 -5.21 15.31 4.12
N CYS A 312 -4.84 15.18 2.84
CA CYS A 312 -5.75 15.11 1.69
C CYS A 312 -6.43 13.73 1.55
N ASP A 313 -6.04 12.74 2.36
CA ASP A 313 -6.74 11.46 2.46
C ASP A 313 -8.20 11.67 2.87
N PRO A 314 -9.20 11.19 2.10
CA PRO A 314 -10.61 11.28 2.46
C PRO A 314 -10.93 10.81 3.89
N PHE A 315 -10.24 9.80 4.43
CA PHE A 315 -10.47 9.35 5.80
C PHE A 315 -9.96 10.34 6.86
N ALA A 316 -8.84 11.02 6.57
CA ALA A 316 -8.33 12.11 7.40
C ALA A 316 -9.31 13.28 7.39
N ILE A 317 -9.68 13.75 6.19
CA ILE A 317 -10.67 14.82 5.99
C ILE A 317 -11.97 14.53 6.75
N ASN A 318 -12.54 13.33 6.57
CA ASN A 318 -13.75 12.91 7.25
C ASN A 318 -13.61 12.98 8.78
N THR A 319 -12.49 12.52 9.32
CA THR A 319 -12.23 12.55 10.76
C THR A 319 -12.09 13.98 11.29
N LEU A 320 -11.36 14.83 10.55
CA LEU A 320 -11.14 16.23 10.92
C LEU A 320 -12.44 17.04 10.87
N ALA A 321 -13.24 16.88 9.82
CA ALA A 321 -14.52 17.56 9.68
C ALA A 321 -15.52 17.11 10.76
N LEU A 322 -15.64 15.81 11.03
CA LEU A 322 -16.51 15.31 12.12
C LEU A 322 -16.04 15.79 13.50
N SER A 323 -14.73 15.85 13.74
CA SER A 323 -14.18 16.40 14.99
C SER A 323 -14.49 17.89 15.10
N THR A 324 -14.39 18.64 14.00
CA THR A 324 -14.73 20.07 13.93
C THR A 324 -16.18 20.32 14.34
N ILE A 325 -17.13 19.54 13.79
CA ILE A 325 -18.54 19.65 14.17
C ILE A 325 -18.77 19.35 15.65
N ARG A 326 -18.13 18.30 16.18
CA ARG A 326 -18.25 17.95 17.61
C ARG A 326 -17.69 19.06 18.51
N HIS A 327 -16.51 19.59 18.19
CA HIS A 327 -15.93 20.70 18.93
C HIS A 327 -16.84 21.94 18.89
N LEU A 328 -17.44 22.27 17.75
CA LEU A 328 -18.40 23.39 17.68
C LEU A 328 -19.61 23.17 18.60
N GLN A 329 -20.12 21.94 18.69
CA GLN A 329 -21.20 21.60 19.63
C GLN A 329 -20.77 21.73 21.09
N ASP A 330 -19.56 21.29 21.42
CA ASP A 330 -19.00 21.41 22.77
C ASP A 330 -18.79 22.89 23.16
N LEU A 331 -18.33 23.73 22.22
CA LEU A 331 -18.18 25.17 22.45
C LEU A 331 -19.52 25.86 22.71
N VAL A 332 -20.59 25.46 22.01
CA VAL A 332 -21.96 25.94 22.31
C VAL A 332 -22.35 25.57 23.74
N GLY A 333 -22.07 24.35 24.19
CA GLY A 333 -22.37 23.92 25.56
C GLY A 333 -21.51 24.60 26.64
N GLN A 334 -20.38 25.21 26.26
CA GLN A 334 -19.44 25.89 27.15
C GLN A 334 -19.54 27.42 27.08
N ASP A 335 -20.44 27.97 26.25
CA ASP A 335 -20.56 29.41 25.99
C ASP A 335 -19.24 30.07 25.53
N THR A 336 -18.42 29.34 24.77
CA THR A 336 -17.09 29.79 24.30
C THR A 336 -17.10 30.06 22.80
N LEU A 337 -16.30 31.04 22.36
CA LEU A 337 -16.24 31.41 20.94
C LEU A 337 -15.25 30.52 20.16
N PRO A 338 -15.49 30.24 18.86
CA PRO A 338 -14.59 29.44 18.03
C PRO A 338 -13.13 29.86 18.05
N ARG A 339 -12.88 31.18 18.06
CA ARG A 339 -11.54 31.77 18.05
C ARG A 339 -10.72 31.48 19.32
N GLU A 340 -11.38 31.10 20.41
CA GLU A 340 -10.76 30.84 21.71
C GLU A 340 -10.35 29.36 21.86
N SER A 341 -10.75 28.50 20.93
CA SER A 341 -10.41 27.09 20.92
C SER A 341 -9.19 26.80 20.05
N PRO A 342 -8.00 26.56 20.63
CA PRO A 342 -6.81 26.23 19.84
C PRO A 342 -6.96 24.90 19.09
N ASP A 343 -7.68 23.94 19.67
CA ASP A 343 -7.94 22.63 19.05
C ASP A 343 -8.78 22.80 17.77
N LEU A 344 -9.81 23.65 17.80
CA LEU A 344 -10.61 23.97 16.61
C LEU A 344 -9.76 24.63 15.52
N LEU A 345 -8.94 25.61 15.89
CA LEU A 345 -8.04 26.30 14.94
C LEU A 345 -7.05 25.32 14.29
N LEU A 346 -6.55 24.34 15.05
CA LEU A 346 -5.69 23.29 14.52
C LEU A 346 -6.43 22.39 13.52
N LEU A 347 -7.66 21.97 13.82
CA LEU A 347 -8.46 21.16 12.89
C LEU A 347 -8.68 21.90 11.56
N LEU A 348 -8.98 23.18 11.61
CA LEU A 348 -9.12 24.03 10.42
C LEU A 348 -7.81 24.17 9.65
N ARG A 349 -6.68 24.31 10.37
CA ARG A 349 -5.34 24.36 9.75
C ARG A 349 -5.03 23.06 9.01
N MET A 350 -5.32 21.91 9.62
CA MET A 350 -5.11 20.60 8.99
C MET A 350 -6.02 20.38 7.77
N LEU A 351 -7.30 20.78 7.85
CA LEU A 351 -8.21 20.76 6.69
C LEU A 351 -7.69 21.66 5.56
N SER A 352 -7.23 22.86 5.89
CA SER A 352 -6.65 23.80 4.92
C SER A 352 -5.40 23.22 4.23
N LEU A 353 -4.51 22.58 5.00
CA LEU A 353 -3.32 21.90 4.47
C LEU A 353 -3.69 20.74 3.53
N GLY A 354 -4.70 19.93 3.88
CA GLY A 354 -5.18 18.84 3.03
C GLY A 354 -5.80 19.33 1.73
N GLN A 355 -6.65 20.37 1.79
CA GLN A 355 -7.25 20.98 0.59
C GLN A 355 -6.22 21.68 -0.31
N GLY A 356 -5.17 22.25 0.28
CA GLY A 356 -4.07 22.89 -0.43
C GLY A 356 -2.98 21.93 -0.95
N ALA A 357 -3.12 20.62 -0.71
CA ALA A 357 -2.06 19.64 -1.02
C ALA A 357 -1.70 19.61 -2.51
N TRP A 358 -2.70 19.65 -3.40
CA TRP A 358 -2.47 19.61 -4.84
C TRP A 358 -1.70 20.86 -5.29
N ASP A 359 -2.16 22.06 -4.92
CA ASP A 359 -1.55 23.33 -5.29
C ASP A 359 -0.11 23.45 -4.74
N MET A 360 0.12 22.96 -3.52
CA MET A 360 1.43 22.97 -2.86
C MET A 360 2.43 22.07 -3.60
N ILE A 361 2.01 20.86 -4.01
CA ILE A 361 2.87 19.91 -4.71
C ILE A 361 3.09 20.35 -6.16
N ASP A 362 2.08 20.90 -6.84
CA ASP A 362 2.20 21.37 -8.22
C ASP A 362 3.15 22.59 -8.32
N SER A 363 2.92 23.59 -7.46
CA SER A 363 3.72 24.82 -7.46
C SER A 363 5.12 24.66 -6.87
N GLN A 364 5.37 23.56 -6.14
CA GLN A 364 6.59 23.36 -5.34
C GLN A 364 6.83 24.49 -4.30
N VAL A 365 5.78 25.22 -3.92
CA VAL A 365 5.83 26.25 -2.89
C VAL A 365 5.23 25.68 -1.60
N PHE A 366 6.12 25.15 -0.75
CA PHE A 366 5.74 24.46 0.48
C PHE A 366 5.50 25.43 1.63
N LYS A 367 4.37 26.14 1.57
CA LYS A 367 3.94 27.08 2.60
C LYS A 367 2.52 26.79 3.02
N GLU A 368 2.24 27.02 4.30
CA GLU A 368 0.88 26.87 4.81
C GLU A 368 -0.08 27.85 4.12
N PRO A 369 -1.26 27.37 3.69
CA PRO A 369 -2.28 28.26 3.17
C PRO A 369 -2.74 29.24 4.24
N LYS A 370 -2.95 30.51 3.85
CA LYS A 370 -3.48 31.51 4.77
C LYS A 370 -4.95 31.21 5.06
N MET A 371 -5.28 31.03 6.33
CA MET A 371 -6.67 30.88 6.76
C MET A 371 -7.37 32.24 6.77
N GLU A 372 -8.54 32.32 6.14
CA GLU A 372 -9.35 33.53 6.11
C GLU A 372 -9.95 33.80 7.49
N ALA A 373 -9.71 35.00 8.04
CA ALA A 373 -10.23 35.37 9.35
C ALA A 373 -11.77 35.30 9.41
N GLU A 374 -12.45 35.60 8.30
CA GLU A 374 -13.92 35.54 8.21
C GLU A 374 -14.49 34.12 8.39
N LEU A 375 -13.71 33.08 8.09
CA LEU A 375 -14.10 31.70 8.38
C LEU A 375 -14.34 31.52 9.89
N ILE A 376 -13.39 32.00 10.70
CA ILE A 376 -13.42 31.85 12.16
C ILE A 376 -14.40 32.85 12.80
N THR A 377 -14.44 34.08 12.31
CA THR A 377 -15.18 35.17 12.97
C THR A 377 -16.62 35.33 12.49
N ARG A 378 -16.97 34.78 11.31
CA ARG A 378 -18.32 34.90 10.74
C ARG A 378 -18.93 33.53 10.45
N PHE A 379 -18.26 32.68 9.67
CA PHE A 379 -18.85 31.41 9.26
C PHE A 379 -19.08 30.44 10.43
N LEU A 380 -18.07 30.17 11.27
CA LEU A 380 -18.23 29.26 12.40
C LEU A 380 -19.28 29.74 13.44
N PRO A 381 -19.34 31.03 13.82
CA PRO A 381 -20.42 31.55 14.64
C PRO A 381 -21.81 31.42 14.00
N LEU A 382 -21.93 31.62 12.67
CA LEU A 382 -23.18 31.35 11.96
C LEU A 382 -23.58 29.88 12.08
N LEU A 383 -22.62 28.96 11.91
CA LEU A 383 -22.88 27.52 12.07
C LEU A 383 -23.28 27.16 13.51
N MET A 384 -22.62 27.75 14.51
CA MET A 384 -23.01 27.59 15.92
C MET A 384 -24.40 28.14 16.20
N SER A 385 -24.82 29.24 15.56
CA SER A 385 -26.18 29.78 15.74
C SER A 385 -27.25 28.77 15.32
N PHE A 386 -27.00 27.98 14.26
CA PHE A 386 -27.91 26.90 13.86
C PHE A 386 -27.97 25.79 14.91
N VAL A 387 -26.84 25.45 15.52
CA VAL A 387 -26.78 24.50 16.64
C VAL A 387 -27.57 25.03 17.84
N VAL A 388 -27.44 26.31 18.18
CA VAL A 388 -28.19 26.95 19.28
C VAL A 388 -29.69 26.95 18.99
N ASP A 389 -30.10 27.30 17.77
CA ASP A 389 -31.50 27.28 17.33
C ASP A 389 -32.10 25.87 17.52
N ASP A 390 -31.36 24.83 17.14
CA ASP A 390 -31.75 23.42 17.29
C ASP A 390 -31.91 23.01 18.77
N HIS A 391 -30.96 23.39 19.62
CA HIS A 391 -31.02 23.09 21.05
C HIS A 391 -32.19 23.81 21.71
N THR A 392 -32.36 25.11 21.42
CA THR A 392 -33.43 25.94 21.97
C THR A 392 -34.80 25.39 21.59
N PHE A 393 -35.00 25.03 20.31
CA PHE A 393 -36.25 24.42 19.86
C PHE A 393 -36.50 23.05 20.53
N THR A 394 -35.46 22.23 20.70
CA THR A 394 -35.59 20.93 21.36
C THR A 394 -35.97 21.06 22.83
N VAL A 395 -35.46 22.09 23.53
CA VAL A 395 -35.82 22.39 24.91
C VAL A 395 -37.27 22.89 24.98
N ASP A 396 -37.67 23.83 24.12
CA ASP A 396 -39.02 24.38 24.07
C ASP A 396 -40.09 23.30 23.85
N GLN A 397 -39.84 22.33 22.97
CA GLN A 397 -40.76 21.20 22.74
C GLN A 397 -41.00 20.32 23.98
N LYS A 398 -40.04 20.29 24.92
CA LYS A 398 -40.10 19.52 26.16
C LYS A 398 -40.76 20.28 27.32
N LEU A 399 -41.00 21.59 27.17
CA LEU A 399 -41.65 22.38 28.22
C LEU A 399 -43.12 21.98 28.41
N PRO A 400 -43.69 22.14 29.62
CA PRO A 400 -45.11 21.95 29.88
C PRO A 400 -45.97 22.86 28.99
N SER A 401 -47.18 22.40 28.62
CA SER A 401 -48.07 23.11 27.69
C SER A 401 -48.41 24.56 28.08
N GLU A 402 -48.31 24.91 29.36
CA GLU A 402 -48.56 26.25 29.91
C GLU A 402 -47.38 27.22 29.70
N GLU A 403 -46.17 26.70 29.47
CA GLU A 403 -44.94 27.47 29.23
C GLU A 403 -44.50 27.46 27.75
N LYS A 404 -45.22 26.73 26.88
CA LYS A 404 -44.91 26.67 25.44
C LYS A 404 -45.22 28.01 24.77
N GLY A 405 -44.17 28.71 24.36
CA GLY A 405 -44.30 29.83 23.42
C GLY A 405 -44.64 29.32 22.00
N PRO A 406 -45.32 30.12 21.16
CA PRO A 406 -45.48 29.79 19.74
C PRO A 406 -44.19 30.17 19.01
N ILE A 407 -43.09 29.47 19.25
CA ILE A 407 -41.82 29.75 18.56
C ILE A 407 -41.74 28.83 17.33
N PRO A 408 -42.04 29.31 16.11
CA PRO A 408 -41.81 28.53 14.91
C PRO A 408 -40.31 28.25 14.76
N TYR A 409 -39.98 27.05 14.30
CA TYR A 409 -38.59 26.71 14.01
C TYR A 409 -38.02 27.70 12.97
N PRO A 410 -36.81 28.27 13.18
CA PRO A 410 -36.23 29.24 12.27
C PRO A 410 -36.08 28.66 10.85
N SER A 411 -36.74 29.27 9.87
CA SER A 411 -36.70 28.83 8.46
C SER A 411 -35.73 29.62 7.59
N ALA A 412 -35.27 30.79 8.06
CA ALA A 412 -34.36 31.65 7.32
C ALA A 412 -32.90 31.14 7.38
N ILE A 413 -32.22 31.16 6.24
CA ILE A 413 -30.77 30.97 6.11
C ILE A 413 -30.15 32.33 5.80
N PRO A 414 -29.19 32.82 6.60
CA PRO A 414 -28.44 34.02 6.26
C PRO A 414 -27.74 33.89 4.90
N GLU A 415 -27.85 34.90 4.04
CA GLU A 415 -27.21 34.91 2.71
C GLU A 415 -25.69 34.72 2.80
N ALA A 416 -25.07 35.30 3.84
CA ALA A 416 -23.65 35.15 4.15
C ALA A 416 -23.24 33.66 4.27
N PHE A 417 -24.08 32.81 4.88
CA PHE A 417 -23.80 31.38 5.00
C PHE A 417 -23.74 30.71 3.62
N THR A 418 -24.70 31.01 2.75
CA THR A 418 -24.72 30.45 1.38
C THR A 418 -23.52 30.91 0.58
N LYS A 419 -23.12 32.19 0.73
CA LYS A 419 -21.93 32.76 0.08
C LYS A 419 -20.65 32.05 0.53
N PHE A 420 -20.47 31.80 1.83
CA PHE A 420 -19.31 31.07 2.34
C PHE A 420 -19.23 29.65 1.78
N LEU A 421 -20.35 28.94 1.65
CA LEU A 421 -20.36 27.58 1.06
C LEU A 421 -19.94 27.55 -0.42
N GLN A 422 -20.11 28.67 -1.14
CA GLN A 422 -19.75 28.77 -2.56
C GLN A 422 -18.29 29.22 -2.76
N GLU A 423 -17.81 30.15 -1.95
CA GLU A 423 -16.51 30.81 -2.15
C GLU A 423 -15.37 30.14 -1.37
N ASN A 424 -15.65 29.53 -0.22
CA ASN A 424 -14.63 28.98 0.67
C ASN A 424 -14.74 27.44 0.76
N ARG A 425 -13.69 26.75 0.31
CA ARG A 425 -13.63 25.27 0.27
C ARG A 425 -13.72 24.63 1.67
N ILE A 426 -13.16 25.25 2.71
CA ILE A 426 -13.22 24.72 4.08
C ILE A 426 -14.62 24.91 4.66
N ALA A 427 -15.21 26.09 4.45
CA ALA A 427 -16.60 26.36 4.86
C ALA A 427 -17.57 25.38 4.19
N CYS A 428 -17.37 25.15 2.88
CA CYS A 428 -18.12 24.17 2.11
C CYS A 428 -18.04 22.77 2.74
N GLU A 429 -16.83 22.28 2.98
CA GLU A 429 -16.60 20.95 3.57
C GLU A 429 -17.27 20.81 4.93
N ILE A 430 -17.01 21.75 5.86
CA ILE A 430 -17.61 21.73 7.19
C ILE A 430 -19.14 21.83 7.11
N GLY A 431 -19.67 22.66 6.21
CA GLY A 431 -21.11 22.81 6.00
C GLY A 431 -21.77 21.51 5.52
N LEU A 432 -21.16 20.81 4.55
CA LEU A 432 -21.64 19.51 4.08
C LEU A 432 -21.61 18.46 5.19
N TYR A 433 -20.53 18.43 5.98
CA TYR A 433 -20.41 17.51 7.12
C TYR A 433 -21.43 17.81 8.23
N TYR A 434 -21.74 19.09 8.48
CA TYR A 434 -22.78 19.49 9.41
C TYR A 434 -24.17 19.02 8.95
N ILE A 435 -24.46 19.20 7.67
CA ILE A 435 -25.73 18.74 7.08
C ILE A 435 -25.83 17.21 7.17
N LEU A 436 -24.77 16.48 6.81
CA LEU A 436 -24.72 15.03 6.96
C LEU A 436 -24.93 14.61 8.42
N HIS A 437 -24.37 15.36 9.37
CA HIS A 437 -24.55 15.13 10.79
C HIS A 437 -26.02 15.29 11.21
N ILE A 438 -26.68 16.38 10.80
CA ILE A 438 -28.12 16.61 11.02
C ILE A 438 -28.97 15.49 10.42
N THR A 439 -28.66 15.08 9.19
CA THR A 439 -29.38 13.98 8.51
C THR A 439 -29.27 12.69 9.30
N LYS A 440 -28.09 12.37 9.86
CA LYS A 440 -27.90 11.19 10.73
C LYS A 440 -28.68 11.29 12.04
N GLN A 441 -28.83 12.49 12.59
CA GLN A 441 -29.66 12.73 13.78
C GLN A 441 -31.18 12.69 13.50
N ARG A 442 -31.60 12.58 12.23
CA ARG A 442 -33.01 12.58 11.80
C ARG A 442 -33.77 13.85 12.22
N ASN A 443 -33.07 14.97 12.42
CA ASN A 443 -33.70 16.27 12.70
C ASN A 443 -34.26 16.86 11.39
N LYS A 444 -35.56 16.63 11.14
CA LYS A 444 -36.25 17.06 9.93
C LYS A 444 -36.29 18.59 9.77
N ASN A 445 -36.45 19.33 10.86
CA ASN A 445 -36.59 20.79 10.82
C ASN A 445 -35.27 21.45 10.39
N ALA A 446 -34.16 21.06 11.01
CA ALA A 446 -32.83 21.55 10.64
C ALA A 446 -32.45 21.17 9.21
N PHE A 447 -32.78 19.95 8.79
CA PHE A 447 -32.52 19.52 7.42
C PHE A 447 -33.32 20.35 6.40
N LEU A 448 -34.62 20.56 6.63
CA LEU A 448 -35.46 21.38 5.75
C LEU A 448 -34.99 22.83 5.68
N ARG A 449 -34.48 23.39 6.78
CA ARG A 449 -33.88 24.73 6.80
C ARG A 449 -32.65 24.80 5.90
N LEU A 450 -31.77 23.79 5.90
CA LEU A 450 -30.50 23.82 5.16
C LEU A 450 -30.59 23.27 3.73
N LEU A 451 -31.67 22.58 3.39
CA LEU A 451 -31.89 21.99 2.06
C LEU A 451 -31.80 23.01 0.90
N PRO A 452 -32.31 24.26 1.01
CA PRO A 452 -32.14 25.26 -0.04
C PRO A 452 -30.67 25.64 -0.29
N ALA A 453 -29.83 25.66 0.76
CA ALA A 453 -28.40 25.94 0.62
C ALA A 453 -27.69 24.79 -0.11
N LEU A 454 -28.06 23.54 0.15
CA LEU A 454 -27.57 22.37 -0.61
C LEU A 454 -27.99 22.42 -2.08
N GLY A 455 -29.24 22.78 -2.36
CA GLY A 455 -29.75 22.86 -3.73
C GLY A 455 -28.98 23.87 -4.59
N LYS A 456 -28.74 25.08 -4.05
CA LYS A 456 -27.92 26.12 -4.69
C LYS A 456 -26.45 25.70 -4.87
N PHE A 457 -25.97 24.82 -4.00
CA PHE A 457 -24.60 24.32 -4.05
C PHE A 457 -24.42 23.20 -5.08
N LEU A 458 -25.29 22.19 -5.09
CA LEU A 458 -25.25 21.08 -6.05
C LEU A 458 -25.37 21.58 -7.49
N SER A 459 -26.17 22.63 -7.73
CA SER A 459 -26.20 23.26 -9.04
C SER A 459 -24.84 23.84 -9.43
N HIS A 460 -24.10 24.47 -8.51
CA HIS A 460 -22.78 25.04 -8.80
C HIS A 460 -21.72 23.95 -9.06
N LEU A 461 -21.79 22.81 -8.35
CA LEU A 461 -20.88 21.68 -8.51
C LEU A 461 -21.10 20.89 -9.81
N LEU A 462 -22.32 20.86 -10.34
CA LEU A 462 -22.63 20.19 -11.62
C LEU A 462 -22.24 21.04 -12.84
N PHE A 463 -21.95 22.33 -12.66
CA PHE A 463 -21.57 23.28 -13.72
C PHE A 463 -20.09 23.74 -13.64
N ALA A 464 -19.31 23.22 -12.70
CA ALA A 464 -17.88 23.47 -12.54
C ALA A 464 -17.10 22.14 -12.66
#